data_AF-A0A519V167-F1
#
_entry.id   AF-A0A519V167-F1
#
_cell.length_a   1.000
_cell.length_b   1.000
_cell.length_c   1.000
_cell.angle_alpha   90.00
_cell.angle_beta   90.00
_cell.angle_gamma   90.00
#
_symmetry.space_group_name_H-M   'P 1'
#
loop_
_entity.id
_entity.type
_entity.pdbx_description
1 polymer ?
#
loop_
_entity_poly.entity_id
_entity_poly.type
_entity_poly.pdbx_seq_one_letter_code
_entity_poly.pdbx_strand_id
1 'polypeptide(L)'
;MAFKKESNLHKKKTLICLALSLVLAPIFYLFYIKLFIQLITYSEDKKFNKTEWFSKTEERWKMRNDIINNNLLVNKDSVYVKNLIGLPTATLNNPRKWVYNVGQHNEGMGVIFHYINFHTNSAFFRD
;
A
#
# COMPACT_ATOMS: atom_id res chain seq x y z
N MET A 1 20.79 40.16 48.24
CA MET A 1 19.51 40.00 47.50
C MET A 1 19.69 39.44 46.07
N ALA A 2 20.80 39.74 45.37
CA ALA A 2 21.06 39.28 43.99
C ALA A 2 21.09 37.75 43.80
N PHE A 3 21.82 37.00 44.64
CA PHE A 3 21.94 35.54 44.54
C PHE A 3 20.61 34.75 44.60
N LYS A 4 19.63 35.25 45.36
CA LYS A 4 18.30 34.61 45.45
C LYS A 4 17.45 34.85 44.20
N LYS A 5 17.70 35.95 43.48
CA LYS A 5 16.98 36.29 42.24
C LYS A 5 17.44 35.41 41.07
N GLU A 6 18.74 35.14 40.97
CA GLU A 6 19.31 34.27 39.93
C GLU A 6 18.92 32.80 40.10
N SER A 7 18.92 32.28 41.32
CA SER A 7 18.50 30.89 41.57
C SER A 7 17.02 30.64 41.27
N ASN A 8 16.14 31.62 41.53
CA ASN A 8 14.73 31.54 41.15
C ASN A 8 14.52 31.65 39.63
N LEU A 9 15.34 32.44 38.93
CA LEU A 9 15.30 32.52 37.48
C LEU A 9 15.71 31.19 36.83
N HIS A 10 16.77 30.56 37.34
CA HIS A 10 17.20 29.24 36.88
C HIS A 10 16.10 28.19 37.07
N LYS A 11 15.49 28.12 38.28
CA LYS A 11 14.37 27.21 38.55
C LYS A 11 13.19 27.39 37.60
N LYS A 12 12.82 28.64 37.30
CA LYS A 12 11.75 28.94 36.32
C LYS A 12 12.11 28.47 34.91
N LYS A 13 13.33 28.73 34.44
CA LYS A 13 13.81 28.25 33.13
C LYS A 13 13.79 26.73 33.04
N THR A 14 14.26 26.03 34.07
CA THR A 14 14.22 24.56 34.13
C THR A 14 12.78 24.03 34.08
N LEU A 15 11.84 24.67 34.79
CA LEU A 15 10.44 24.27 34.79
C LEU A 15 9.79 24.44 33.41
N ILE A 16 10.09 25.55 32.73
CA ILE A 16 9.63 25.82 31.36
C ILE A 16 10.19 24.79 30.39
N CYS A 17 11.48 24.47 30.48
CA CYS A 17 12.09 23.45 29.63
C CYS A 17 11.48 22.06 29.86
N LEU A 18 11.17 21.70 31.12
CA LEU A 18 10.51 20.43 31.43
C LEU A 18 9.08 20.36 30.88
N ALA A 19 8.30 21.43 31.05
CA ALA A 19 6.96 21.50 30.47
C ALA A 19 6.98 21.44 28.94
N LEU A 20 7.92 22.16 28.33
CA LEU A 20 8.11 22.15 26.88
C LEU A 20 8.53 20.77 26.36
N SER A 21 9.47 20.11 27.05
CA SER A 21 9.90 18.73 26.76
C SER A 21 8.73 17.76 26.82
N LEU A 22 7.88 17.85 27.86
CA LEU A 22 6.72 16.98 28.04
C LEU A 22 5.70 17.09 26.90
N VAL A 23 5.62 18.27 26.25
CA VAL A 23 4.73 18.53 25.11
C VAL A 23 5.41 18.19 23.79
N LEU A 24 6.68 18.54 23.59
CA LEU A 24 7.39 18.27 22.34
C LEU A 24 7.70 16.79 22.15
N ALA A 25 8.05 16.07 23.22
CA ALA A 25 8.37 14.65 23.15
C ALA A 25 7.26 13.80 22.48
N PRO A 26 5.98 13.87 22.88
CA PRO A 26 4.92 13.12 22.20
C PRO A 26 4.70 13.59 20.76
N ILE A 27 4.86 14.88 20.46
CA ILE A 27 4.74 15.40 19.09
C ILE A 27 5.83 14.80 18.19
N PHE A 28 7.08 14.83 18.63
CA PHE A 28 8.19 14.22 17.90
C PHE A 28 8.03 12.71 17.76
N TYR A 29 7.54 12.04 18.81
CA TYR A 29 7.26 10.61 18.74
C TYR A 29 6.23 10.28 17.66
N LEU A 30 5.09 10.99 17.64
CA LEU A 30 4.07 10.80 16.60
C LEU A 30 4.60 11.09 15.20
N PHE A 31 5.39 12.16 15.05
CA PHE A 31 6.04 12.50 13.79
C PHE A 31 6.98 11.39 13.32
N TYR A 32 7.81 10.86 14.21
CA TYR A 32 8.75 9.79 13.92
C TYR A 32 8.03 8.50 13.52
N ILE A 33 6.98 8.11 14.27
CA ILE A 33 6.16 6.94 13.94
C ILE A 33 5.52 7.11 12.55
N LYS A 34 4.99 8.29 12.25
CA LYS A 34 4.40 8.57 10.92
C LYS A 34 5.43 8.44 9.80
N LEU A 35 6.63 9.00 9.97
CA LEU A 35 7.72 8.85 9.00
C LEU A 35 8.15 7.41 8.83
N PHE A 36 8.27 6.67 9.93
CA PHE A 36 8.65 5.27 9.91
C PHE A 36 7.62 4.42 9.15
N ILE A 37 6.32 4.60 9.42
CA ILE A 37 5.24 3.93 8.69
C ILE A 37 5.35 4.27 7.20
N GLN A 38 5.49 5.54 6.83
CA GLN A 38 5.59 5.95 5.43
C GLN A 38 6.79 5.30 4.70
N LEU A 39 7.93 5.14 5.38
CA LEU A 39 9.11 4.47 4.81
C LEU A 39 8.86 2.98 4.53
N ILE A 40 8.16 2.29 5.42
CA ILE A 40 7.93 0.84 5.28
C ILE A 40 6.71 0.50 4.41
N THR A 41 5.75 1.41 4.24
CA THR A 41 4.53 1.20 3.44
C THR A 41 4.61 1.83 2.04
N TYR A 42 5.74 2.42 1.66
CA TYR A 42 5.87 3.02 0.32
C TYR A 42 5.83 1.93 -0.75
N SER A 43 4.75 1.91 -1.52
CA SER A 43 4.53 1.00 -2.64
C SER A 43 4.53 1.79 -3.94
N GLU A 44 5.42 1.43 -4.87
CA GLU A 44 5.47 2.06 -6.19
C GLU A 44 4.31 1.56 -7.06
N ASP A 45 3.32 2.42 -7.28
CA ASP A 45 2.31 2.19 -8.31
C ASP A 45 2.91 2.41 -9.70
N LYS A 46 2.76 1.41 -10.58
CA LYS A 46 3.25 1.43 -11.96
C LYS A 46 2.08 1.40 -12.94
N LYS A 47 2.26 2.07 -14.08
CA LYS A 47 1.34 1.92 -15.22
C LYS A 47 1.40 0.51 -15.77
N PHE A 48 0.27 -0.01 -16.24
CA PHE A 48 0.20 -1.35 -16.80
C PHE A 48 1.06 -1.46 -18.06
N ASN A 49 2.01 -2.40 -18.02
CA ASN A 49 2.83 -2.77 -19.17
C ASN A 49 2.73 -4.28 -19.38
N LYS A 50 2.23 -4.69 -20.55
CA LYS A 50 2.03 -6.11 -20.86
C LYS A 50 3.33 -6.92 -20.78
N THR A 51 4.43 -6.40 -21.31
CA THR A 51 5.72 -7.09 -21.30
C THR A 51 6.25 -7.24 -19.87
N GLU A 52 6.17 -6.18 -19.06
CA GLU A 52 6.58 -6.25 -17.64
C GLU A 52 5.67 -7.18 -16.84
N TRP A 53 4.36 -7.17 -17.11
CA TRP A 53 3.38 -8.05 -16.49
C TRP A 53 3.72 -9.53 -16.70
N PHE A 54 4.09 -9.93 -17.91
CA PHE A 54 4.44 -11.34 -18.18
C PHE A 54 5.84 -11.72 -17.72
N SER A 55 6.80 -10.78 -17.73
CA SER A 55 8.20 -11.06 -17.36
C SER A 55 8.48 -11.00 -15.84
N LYS A 56 7.75 -10.17 -15.09
CA LYS A 56 7.95 -9.99 -13.64
C LYS A 56 6.68 -10.34 -12.86
N THR A 57 6.44 -11.64 -12.69
CA THR A 57 5.24 -12.16 -11.99
C THR A 57 5.10 -11.65 -10.57
N GLU A 58 6.21 -11.54 -9.83
CA GLU A 58 6.26 -11.11 -8.43
C GLU A 58 5.94 -9.60 -8.26
N GLU A 59 6.08 -8.79 -9.31
CA GLU A 59 5.84 -7.35 -9.25
C GLU A 59 4.51 -6.92 -9.90
N ARG A 60 3.68 -7.87 -10.35
CA ARG A 60 2.40 -7.57 -11.02
C ARG A 60 1.48 -6.70 -10.16
N TRP A 61 1.54 -6.86 -8.84
CA TRP A 61 0.76 -6.10 -7.87
C TRP A 61 0.98 -4.59 -7.99
N LYS A 62 2.17 -4.13 -8.40
CA LYS A 62 2.48 -2.71 -8.65
C LYS A 62 1.64 -2.13 -9.80
N MET A 63 1.25 -2.96 -10.76
CA MET A 63 0.43 -2.56 -11.91
C MET A 63 -1.08 -2.78 -11.70
N ARG A 64 -1.46 -3.43 -10.60
CA ARG A 64 -2.86 -3.74 -10.28
C ARG A 64 -3.74 -2.50 -10.25
N ASN A 65 -3.27 -1.45 -9.58
CA ASN A 65 -4.06 -0.24 -9.39
C ASN A 65 -4.38 0.42 -10.73
N ASP A 66 -3.44 0.42 -11.68
CA ASP A 66 -3.66 0.95 -13.03
C ASP A 66 -4.69 0.13 -13.81
N ILE A 67 -4.64 -1.21 -13.70
CA ILE A 67 -5.63 -2.12 -14.30
C ILE A 67 -7.04 -1.84 -13.80
N ILE A 68 -7.19 -1.66 -12.48
CA ILE A 68 -8.48 -1.44 -11.83
C ILE A 68 -8.98 -0.01 -12.10
N ASN A 69 -8.16 1.00 -11.83
CA ASN A 69 -8.57 2.40 -11.88
C ASN A 69 -8.83 2.88 -13.31
N ASN A 70 -8.10 2.37 -14.31
CA ASN A 70 -8.34 2.71 -15.71
C ASN A 70 -9.35 1.77 -16.38
N ASN A 71 -10.01 0.90 -15.63
CA ASN A 71 -11.04 -0.02 -16.13
C ASN A 71 -10.56 -0.85 -17.35
N LEU A 72 -9.29 -1.23 -17.40
CA LEU A 72 -8.68 -1.87 -18.58
C LEU A 72 -9.38 -3.18 -18.98
N LEU A 73 -10.04 -3.82 -18.02
CA LEU A 73 -10.67 -5.14 -18.14
C LEU A 73 -12.19 -5.11 -17.99
N VAL A 74 -12.76 -3.95 -17.65
CA VAL A 74 -14.22 -3.81 -17.48
C VAL A 74 -14.90 -3.84 -18.84
N ASN A 75 -16.00 -4.59 -18.94
CA ASN A 75 -16.76 -4.80 -20.17
C ASN A 75 -15.92 -5.35 -21.35
N LYS A 76 -14.80 -6.02 -21.06
CA LYS A 76 -14.00 -6.70 -22.06
C LYS A 76 -14.40 -8.16 -22.16
N ASP A 77 -14.25 -8.70 -23.36
CA ASP A 77 -14.50 -10.11 -23.60
C ASP A 77 -13.50 -11.01 -22.85
N SER A 78 -13.95 -12.21 -22.50
CA SER A 78 -13.18 -13.22 -21.79
C SER A 78 -11.86 -13.57 -22.49
N VAL A 79 -11.84 -13.60 -23.82
CA VAL A 79 -10.64 -13.84 -24.65
C VAL A 79 -9.71 -12.63 -24.62
N TYR A 80 -10.26 -11.42 -24.67
CA TYR A 80 -9.45 -10.19 -24.56
C TYR A 80 -8.73 -10.10 -23.22
N VAL A 81 -9.45 -10.36 -22.12
CA VAL A 81 -8.88 -10.36 -20.77
C VAL A 81 -7.75 -11.39 -20.67
N LYS A 82 -7.97 -12.61 -21.15
CA LYS A 82 -6.95 -13.67 -21.17
C LYS A 82 -5.73 -13.30 -22.01
N ASN A 83 -5.93 -12.64 -23.15
CA ASN A 83 -4.85 -12.18 -24.01
C ASN A 83 -4.07 -11.00 -23.42
N LEU A 84 -4.71 -10.17 -22.60
CA LEU A 84 -4.09 -8.98 -22.03
C LEU A 84 -3.29 -9.29 -20.76
N ILE A 85 -3.88 -10.03 -19.82
CA ILE A 85 -3.30 -10.29 -18.49
C ILE A 85 -3.00 -11.77 -18.21
N GLY A 86 -3.33 -12.67 -19.13
CA GLY A 86 -3.06 -14.10 -19.04
C GLY A 86 -4.25 -14.92 -18.53
N LEU A 87 -4.00 -16.21 -18.34
CA LEU A 87 -4.98 -17.14 -17.78
C LEU A 87 -5.15 -16.93 -16.27
N PRO A 88 -6.36 -17.13 -15.73
CA PRO A 88 -6.59 -17.05 -14.29
C PRO A 88 -5.81 -18.13 -13.56
N THR A 89 -5.31 -17.80 -12.37
CA THR A 89 -4.62 -18.75 -11.48
C THR A 89 -5.58 -19.81 -10.96
N ALA A 90 -6.82 -19.44 -10.66
CA ALA A 90 -7.85 -20.37 -10.21
C ALA A 90 -9.25 -19.89 -10.62
N THR A 91 -10.16 -20.85 -10.76
CA THR A 91 -11.60 -20.62 -10.89
C THR A 91 -12.30 -21.14 -9.64
N LEU A 92 -12.84 -20.25 -8.81
CA LEU A 92 -13.41 -20.62 -7.50
C LEU A 92 -14.80 -21.25 -7.65
N ASN A 93 -14.88 -22.58 -7.78
CA ASN A 93 -16.10 -23.40 -7.84
C ASN A 93 -17.20 -22.89 -8.81
N ASN A 94 -16.85 -21.96 -9.69
CA ASN A 94 -17.73 -21.23 -10.58
C ASN A 94 -16.85 -20.70 -11.72
N PRO A 95 -17.11 -21.09 -12.98
CA PRO A 95 -16.32 -20.65 -14.13
C PRO A 95 -16.40 -19.13 -14.35
N ARG A 96 -17.34 -18.44 -13.69
CA ARG A 96 -17.51 -16.98 -13.77
C ARG A 96 -16.71 -16.19 -12.74
N LYS A 97 -16.04 -16.86 -11.81
CA LYS A 97 -15.20 -16.24 -10.78
C LYS A 97 -13.75 -16.61 -11.03
N TRP A 98 -12.95 -15.64 -11.47
CA TRP A 98 -11.54 -15.83 -11.77
C TRP A 98 -10.69 -15.15 -10.73
N VAL A 99 -9.63 -15.83 -10.31
CA VAL A 99 -8.65 -15.32 -9.37
C VAL A 99 -7.30 -15.25 -10.09
N TYR A 100 -6.69 -14.08 -10.06
CA TYR A 100 -5.33 -13.87 -10.55
C TYR A 100 -4.43 -13.59 -9.37
N ASN A 101 -3.42 -14.43 -9.17
CA ASN A 101 -2.30 -14.10 -8.29
C ASN A 101 -1.41 -13.07 -9.00
N VAL A 102 -1.26 -11.90 -8.38
CA VAL A 102 -0.46 -10.79 -8.91
C VAL A 102 0.82 -10.58 -8.12
N GLY A 103 1.29 -11.62 -7.44
CA GLY A 103 2.54 -11.63 -6.72
C GLY A 103 2.37 -11.19 -5.27
N GLN A 104 3.51 -11.01 -4.63
CA GLN A 104 3.61 -10.73 -3.21
C GLN A 104 4.67 -9.67 -2.97
N HIS A 105 4.59 -9.00 -1.83
CA HIS A 105 5.72 -8.24 -1.33
C HIS A 105 5.82 -8.33 0.17
N ASN A 106 7.00 -7.97 0.65
CA ASN A 106 7.26 -7.87 2.07
C ASN A 106 6.70 -6.52 2.56
N GLU A 107 5.91 -6.55 3.61
CA GLU A 107 5.53 -5.36 4.39
C GLU A 107 5.91 -5.59 5.84
N GLY A 108 6.83 -4.77 6.36
CA GLY A 108 7.28 -4.87 7.74
C GLY A 108 7.81 -6.26 8.10
N MET A 109 7.04 -7.02 8.88
CA MET A 109 7.39 -8.36 9.39
C MET A 109 6.65 -9.51 8.68
N GLY A 110 5.97 -9.26 7.55
CA GLY A 110 5.17 -10.27 6.87
C GLY A 110 5.30 -10.23 5.35
N VAL A 111 4.75 -11.27 4.72
CA VAL A 111 4.56 -11.34 3.27
C VAL A 111 3.08 -11.14 2.99
N ILE A 112 2.77 -10.15 2.15
CA ILE A 112 1.41 -9.91 1.69
C ILE A 112 1.27 -10.46 0.29
N PHE A 113 0.24 -11.28 0.09
CA PHE A 113 -0.13 -11.82 -1.21
C PHE A 113 -1.24 -10.99 -1.82
N HIS A 114 -1.10 -10.66 -3.10
CA HIS A 114 -2.10 -9.88 -3.81
C HIS A 114 -2.84 -10.71 -4.83
N TYR A 115 -4.16 -10.52 -4.85
CA TYR A 115 -5.05 -11.18 -5.77
C TYR A 115 -5.96 -10.16 -6.47
N ILE A 116 -6.26 -10.41 -7.73
CA ILE A 116 -7.35 -9.74 -8.44
C ILE A 116 -8.47 -10.75 -8.64
N ASN A 117 -9.66 -10.41 -8.14
CA ASN A 117 -10.86 -11.21 -8.30
C ASN A 117 -11.73 -10.61 -9.39
N PHE A 118 -11.96 -11.36 -10.46
CA PHE A 118 -12.90 -10.98 -11.51
C PHE A 118 -14.22 -11.71 -11.34
N HIS A 119 -15.30 -10.96 -11.48
CA HIS A 119 -16.64 -11.49 -11.65
C HIS A 119 -17.13 -11.17 -13.05
N THR A 120 -17.43 -12.21 -13.82
CA THR A 120 -17.95 -12.07 -15.19
C THR A 120 -19.47 -12.18 -15.18
N ASN A 121 -20.14 -11.27 -15.90
CA ASN A 121 -21.58 -11.37 -16.13
C ASN A 121 -21.86 -12.32 -17.32
N SER A 122 -22.91 -13.12 -17.22
CA SER A 122 -23.24 -14.31 -18.04
C SER A 122 -23.39 -14.12 -19.55
N ALA A 123 -23.19 -12.92 -20.11
CA ALA A 123 -23.35 -12.65 -21.54
C ALA A 123 -22.10 -12.95 -22.39
N PHE A 124 -20.95 -13.25 -21.78
CA PHE A 124 -19.64 -13.24 -22.46
C PHE A 124 -18.91 -14.60 -22.48
N PHE A 125 -19.57 -15.70 -22.09
CA PHE A 125 -19.11 -17.05 -22.41
C PHE A 125 -19.90 -17.53 -23.62
N ARG A 126 -19.41 -17.22 -24.81
CA ARG A 126 -19.67 -18.05 -25.98
C ARG A 126 -18.39 -18.80 -26.25
N ASP A 127 -18.49 -20.12 -26.11
CA ASP A 127 -17.43 -21.09 -26.34
C ASP A 127 -16.91 -21.01 -27.79
#